data_AF-A0A3P9C890-F1
#
_entry.id   AF-A0A3P9C890-F1
#
_cell.length_a   1.000
_cell.length_b   1.000
_cell.length_c   1.000
_cell.angle_alpha   90.00
_cell.angle_beta   90.00
_cell.angle_gamma   90.00
#
_symmetry.space_group_name_H-M   'P 1'
#
loop_
_entity.id
_entity.type
_entity.pdbx_description
1 polymer ?
#
loop_
_entity_poly.entity_id
_entity_poly.type
_entity_poly.pdbx_seq_one_letter_code
_entity_poly.pdbx_strand_id
1 'polypeptide(L)'
;MPPKAKSKKKGGNVKSSTVVDGLSTEDMSKDQLEDHIIHLREELDREQEEKSYFQLERDKIQAFWEISKRNLDKTKAELRNRSRERDEAEERHRVEIEVYKRKLKHVLSEQHNAITELKMEAVSASSLVEKKHVQSEIALHRNVQGLQAELTEKKFHIKSHIKALQLKHQTELMELTNHYEHRIRDIEVKYHKKMQMMIQEEKKKRQVAVAELDERMKSREAALIEEHDRALRRVEEHFTSTRERLLTDQRTLKEELTEAQKQQARVSREFSKAQEENRSLKEALPEAQRDLAELRRRLEEHNRCKAQMLESRAQMKVVERELRDLTLEHDLLLQASEKVQQERDELLKKQRDAIMDVQQRSELKAVMLERKLAALTETLEKKEAQLCAALSASSADPTAAGSAASRLEAIVEQKHNTIAALKEDLAQQRKGYDEQREGLKT
;
A
#
# COMPACT_ATOMS: atom_id res chain seq x y z
N MET A 1 120.61 83.53 -143.84
CA MET A 1 121.92 84.16 -144.16
C MET A 1 122.22 83.95 -145.66
N PRO A 2 123.03 84.83 -146.27
CA PRO A 2 122.81 85.58 -147.53
C PRO A 2 123.49 84.85 -148.76
N PRO A 3 123.71 85.39 -150.00
CA PRO A 3 123.97 86.79 -150.34
C PRO A 3 123.49 87.38 -151.70
N LYS A 4 123.55 88.73 -151.73
CA LYS A 4 123.74 89.59 -152.91
C LYS A 4 125.22 89.58 -153.30
N ALA A 5 125.54 89.58 -154.61
CA ALA A 5 126.63 90.39 -155.18
C ALA A 5 126.52 90.48 -156.72
N LYS A 6 126.82 91.68 -157.24
CA LYS A 6 126.98 92.04 -158.65
C LYS A 6 128.37 91.62 -159.16
N SER A 7 128.51 91.33 -160.46
CA SER A 7 129.72 91.66 -161.22
C SER A 7 129.40 91.81 -162.72
N LYS A 8 130.20 92.65 -163.37
CA LYS A 8 130.05 93.21 -164.73
C LYS A 8 131.42 93.08 -165.38
N LYS A 9 131.57 92.52 -166.59
CA LYS A 9 132.62 92.94 -167.54
C LYS A 9 132.44 92.42 -168.98
N LYS A 10 132.98 93.24 -169.88
CA LYS A 10 132.92 93.34 -171.35
C LYS A 10 134.13 92.64 -172.02
N GLY A 11 134.01 92.43 -173.33
CA GLY A 11 135.12 92.37 -174.30
C GLY A 11 135.21 91.03 -175.00
N GLY A 12 135.44 90.90 -176.31
CA GLY A 12 135.76 91.82 -177.39
C GLY A 12 135.87 90.99 -178.68
N ASN A 13 135.70 91.61 -179.86
CA ASN A 13 135.68 90.93 -181.15
C ASN A 13 136.80 91.52 -182.03
N VAL A 14 137.66 90.67 -182.61
CA VAL A 14 138.70 91.02 -183.59
C VAL A 14 138.49 90.10 -184.79
N LYS A 15 138.38 90.70 -185.99
CA LYS A 15 138.28 90.00 -187.28
C LYS A 15 139.67 89.92 -187.92
N SER A 16 140.04 88.74 -188.39
CA SER A 16 141.22 88.48 -189.21
C SER A 16 140.84 88.00 -190.62
N SER A 17 141.72 88.38 -191.55
CA SER A 17 141.79 88.14 -193.00
C SER A 17 141.60 86.69 -193.45
N THR A 18 141.20 86.49 -194.71
CA THR A 18 141.30 85.20 -195.41
C THR A 18 141.66 85.41 -196.89
N VAL A 19 142.76 84.78 -197.30
CA VAL A 19 143.25 84.57 -198.68
C VAL A 19 143.54 83.08 -198.78
N VAL A 20 143.14 82.41 -199.86
CA VAL A 20 143.45 80.98 -200.11
C VAL A 20 143.73 80.74 -201.60
N ASP A 21 144.75 79.90 -201.84
CA ASP A 21 145.15 79.12 -203.02
C ASP A 21 145.90 79.74 -204.22
N GLY A 22 147.10 80.25 -203.94
CA GLY A 22 148.30 79.40 -204.08
C GLY A 22 148.78 78.91 -205.45
N LEU A 23 148.10 79.14 -206.58
CA LEU A 23 148.65 78.97 -207.93
C LEU A 23 148.05 80.03 -208.87
N SER A 24 148.90 80.77 -209.60
CA SER A 24 148.44 81.73 -210.60
C SER A 24 147.62 80.99 -211.65
N THR A 25 146.34 81.33 -211.76
CA THR A 25 145.41 80.78 -212.75
C THR A 25 145.73 81.21 -214.19
N GLU A 26 146.88 81.85 -214.41
CA GLU A 26 147.32 82.32 -215.72
C GLU A 26 147.98 81.22 -216.59
N ASP A 27 148.37 80.05 -216.02
CA ASP A 27 149.17 79.03 -216.75
C ASP A 27 148.63 77.58 -216.71
N MET A 28 147.40 77.31 -216.24
CA MET A 28 146.86 75.94 -216.16
C MET A 28 146.02 75.54 -217.38
N SER A 29 146.27 74.35 -217.93
CA SER A 29 145.47 73.82 -219.05
C SER A 29 144.06 73.44 -218.59
N LYS A 30 143.10 73.58 -219.52
CA LYS A 30 141.66 73.43 -219.25
C LYS A 30 141.30 72.14 -218.49
N ASP A 31 141.94 71.02 -218.82
CA ASP A 31 141.62 69.71 -218.23
C ASP A 31 142.04 69.61 -216.75
N GLN A 32 143.13 70.28 -216.33
CA GLN A 32 143.57 70.27 -214.93
C GLN A 32 142.70 71.15 -214.03
N LEU A 33 142.09 72.19 -214.59
CA LEU A 33 141.09 73.02 -213.89
C LEU A 33 139.78 72.25 -213.69
N GLU A 34 139.40 71.39 -214.62
CA GLU A 34 138.18 70.57 -214.52
C GLU A 34 138.28 69.53 -213.38
N ASP A 35 139.41 68.83 -213.24
CA ASP A 35 139.62 67.85 -212.14
C ASP A 35 139.66 68.52 -210.75
N HIS A 36 140.26 69.71 -210.65
CA HIS A 36 140.30 70.46 -209.40
C HIS A 36 138.90 70.94 -208.97
N ILE A 37 138.06 71.31 -209.95
CA ILE A 37 136.64 71.63 -209.71
C ILE A 37 135.87 70.40 -209.21
N ILE A 38 136.16 69.20 -209.71
CA ILE A 38 135.51 67.96 -209.25
C ILE A 38 135.90 67.67 -207.80
N HIS A 39 137.19 67.75 -207.45
CA HIS A 39 137.63 67.47 -206.08
C HIS A 39 137.04 68.47 -205.06
N LEU A 40 136.99 69.76 -205.38
CA LEU A 40 136.37 70.77 -204.51
C LEU A 40 134.85 70.55 -204.35
N ARG A 41 134.17 70.02 -205.38
CA ARG A 41 132.76 69.64 -205.27
C ARG A 41 132.57 68.44 -204.36
N GLU A 42 133.41 67.42 -204.46
CA GLU A 42 133.34 66.26 -203.56
C GLU A 42 133.62 66.63 -202.10
N GLU A 43 134.59 67.52 -201.83
CA GLU A 43 134.83 68.01 -200.47
C GLU A 43 133.66 68.85 -199.96
N LEU A 44 133.09 69.71 -200.81
CA LEU A 44 131.90 70.46 -200.47
C LEU A 44 130.71 69.54 -200.15
N ASP A 45 130.52 68.47 -200.92
CA ASP A 45 129.45 67.50 -200.72
C ASP A 45 129.65 66.71 -199.40
N ARG A 46 130.88 66.27 -199.08
CA ARG A 46 131.18 65.63 -197.78
C ARG A 46 130.93 66.57 -196.60
N GLU A 47 131.40 67.81 -196.66
CA GLU A 47 131.14 68.80 -195.62
C GLU A 47 129.64 69.11 -195.46
N GLN A 48 128.88 69.08 -196.56
CA GLN A 48 127.42 69.20 -196.52
C GLN A 48 126.76 67.98 -195.87
N GLU A 49 127.20 66.76 -196.18
CA GLU A 49 126.74 65.53 -195.57
C GLU A 49 127.04 65.49 -194.06
N GLU A 50 128.26 65.87 -193.66
CA GLU A 50 128.64 65.94 -192.24
C GLU A 50 127.83 67.00 -191.50
N LYS A 51 127.66 68.19 -192.09
CA LYS A 51 126.79 69.23 -191.52
C LYS A 51 125.34 68.74 -191.38
N SER A 52 124.83 68.02 -192.37
CA SER A 52 123.50 67.38 -192.33
C SER A 52 123.42 66.35 -191.19
N TYR A 53 124.42 65.49 -191.05
CA TYR A 53 124.51 64.49 -190.00
C TYR A 53 124.56 65.12 -188.60
N PHE A 54 125.42 66.12 -188.38
CA PHE A 54 125.50 66.84 -187.10
C PHE A 54 124.25 67.66 -186.80
N GLN A 55 123.54 68.15 -187.82
CA GLN A 55 122.23 68.77 -187.64
C GLN A 55 121.20 67.75 -187.16
N LEU A 56 121.12 66.57 -187.79
CA LEU A 56 120.24 65.49 -187.37
C LEU A 56 120.56 64.98 -185.96
N GLU A 57 121.83 64.80 -185.61
CA GLU A 57 122.22 64.36 -184.26
C GLU A 57 121.93 65.46 -183.21
N ARG A 58 122.11 66.74 -183.54
CA ARG A 58 121.71 67.84 -182.65
C ARG A 58 120.20 67.85 -182.43
N ASP A 59 119.40 67.72 -183.49
CA ASP A 59 117.95 67.73 -183.41
C ASP A 59 117.43 66.50 -182.66
N LYS A 60 118.09 65.35 -182.83
CA LYS A 60 117.83 64.13 -182.07
C LYS A 60 118.17 64.30 -180.59
N ILE A 61 119.33 64.86 -180.25
CA ILE A 61 119.70 65.16 -178.86
C ILE A 61 118.73 66.18 -178.25
N GLN A 62 118.34 67.21 -179.01
CA GLN A 62 117.37 68.22 -178.57
C GLN A 62 115.99 67.58 -178.32
N ALA A 63 115.51 66.74 -179.23
CA ALA A 63 114.27 65.99 -179.05
C ALA A 63 114.33 65.07 -177.83
N PHE A 64 115.42 64.32 -177.64
CA PHE A 64 115.63 63.49 -176.46
C PHE A 64 115.67 64.31 -175.17
N TRP A 65 116.32 65.47 -175.18
CA TRP A 65 116.37 66.39 -174.04
C TRP A 65 114.98 66.94 -173.71
N GLU A 66 114.22 67.39 -174.71
CA GLU A 66 112.87 67.89 -174.50
C GLU A 66 111.90 66.80 -174.03
N ILE A 67 111.97 65.59 -174.60
CA ILE A 67 111.18 64.44 -174.16
C ILE A 67 111.54 64.09 -172.71
N SER A 68 112.83 64.00 -172.39
CA SER A 68 113.31 63.68 -171.04
C SER A 68 112.90 64.76 -170.03
N LYS A 69 112.97 66.03 -170.42
CA LYS A 69 112.50 67.16 -169.61
C LYS A 69 110.98 67.09 -169.37
N ARG A 70 110.18 66.86 -170.42
CA ARG A 70 108.71 66.68 -170.28
C ARG A 70 108.38 65.47 -169.41
N ASN A 71 109.09 64.35 -169.56
CA ASN A 71 108.89 63.16 -168.75
C ASN A 71 109.28 63.40 -167.29
N LEU A 72 110.38 64.13 -167.04
CA LEU A 72 110.77 64.54 -165.69
C LEU A 72 109.72 65.47 -165.06
N ASP A 73 109.19 66.42 -165.81
CA ASP A 73 108.16 67.33 -165.30
C ASP A 73 106.83 66.60 -165.04
N LYS A 74 106.43 65.64 -165.89
CA LYS A 74 105.26 64.77 -165.68
C LYS A 74 105.42 63.91 -164.43
N THR A 75 106.53 63.19 -164.29
CA THR A 75 106.80 62.34 -163.11
C THR A 75 106.89 63.17 -161.82
N LYS A 76 107.47 64.38 -161.88
CA LYS A 76 107.43 65.32 -160.75
C LYS A 76 106.01 65.76 -160.41
N ALA A 77 105.15 66.02 -161.40
CA ALA A 77 103.76 66.38 -161.18
C ALA A 77 102.95 65.20 -160.58
N GLU A 78 103.14 63.99 -161.10
CA GLU A 78 102.55 62.77 -160.55
C GLU A 78 102.98 62.52 -159.12
N LEU A 79 104.27 62.67 -158.80
CA LEU A 79 104.78 62.51 -157.43
C LEU A 79 104.15 63.53 -156.47
N ARG A 80 103.97 64.78 -156.91
CA ARG A 80 103.26 65.81 -156.13
C ARG A 80 101.80 65.45 -155.91
N ASN A 81 101.10 64.97 -156.94
CA ASN A 81 99.70 64.54 -156.83
C ASN A 81 99.57 63.34 -155.88
N ARG A 82 100.43 62.32 -156.01
CA ARG A 82 100.49 61.18 -155.09
C ARG A 82 100.81 61.57 -153.66
N SER A 83 101.65 62.59 -153.45
CA SER A 83 101.88 63.13 -152.11
C SER A 83 100.62 63.78 -151.54
N ARG A 84 99.92 64.61 -152.33
CA ARG A 84 98.66 65.23 -151.91
C ARG A 84 97.57 64.20 -151.61
N GLU A 85 97.42 63.18 -152.46
CA GLU A 85 96.48 62.08 -152.23
C GLU A 85 96.77 61.35 -150.91
N ARG A 86 98.05 61.13 -150.58
CA ARG A 86 98.46 60.56 -149.29
C ARG A 86 98.11 61.49 -148.14
N ASP A 87 98.46 62.76 -148.24
CA ASP A 87 98.19 63.76 -147.20
C ASP A 87 96.68 63.90 -146.95
N GLU A 88 95.86 63.93 -148.02
CA GLU A 88 94.39 63.96 -147.95
C GLU A 88 93.79 62.67 -147.38
N ALA A 89 94.38 61.50 -147.66
CA ALA A 89 93.96 60.23 -147.07
C ALA A 89 94.31 60.17 -145.58
N GLU A 90 95.50 60.62 -145.19
CA GLU A 90 95.91 60.73 -143.79
C GLU A 90 94.99 61.68 -143.01
N GLU A 91 94.64 62.83 -143.59
CA GLU A 91 93.74 63.77 -142.95
C GLU A 91 92.32 63.21 -142.80
N ARG A 92 91.80 62.52 -143.83
CA ARG A 92 90.52 61.80 -143.72
C ARG A 92 90.54 60.76 -142.61
N HIS A 93 91.58 59.95 -142.54
CA HIS A 93 91.72 58.96 -141.47
C HIS A 93 91.84 59.60 -140.08
N ARG A 94 92.56 60.73 -139.94
CA ARG A 94 92.61 61.48 -138.68
C ARG A 94 91.23 61.97 -138.27
N VAL A 95 90.46 62.54 -139.19
CA VAL A 95 89.08 62.99 -138.94
C VAL A 95 88.18 61.82 -138.56
N GLU A 96 88.25 60.69 -139.27
CA GLU A 96 87.50 59.47 -138.96
C GLU A 96 87.81 58.97 -137.54
N ILE A 97 89.09 58.87 -137.17
CA ILE A 97 89.53 58.48 -135.83
C ILE A 97 88.94 59.43 -134.77
N GLU A 98 88.98 60.74 -134.99
CA GLU A 98 88.41 61.71 -134.06
C GLU A 98 86.88 61.60 -133.95
N VAL A 99 86.18 61.34 -135.06
CA VAL A 99 84.73 61.07 -135.03
C VAL A 99 84.43 59.78 -134.26
N TYR A 100 85.16 58.70 -134.50
CA TYR A 100 84.99 57.44 -133.76
C TYR A 100 85.32 57.60 -132.27
N LYS A 101 86.37 58.34 -131.91
CA LYS A 101 86.68 58.67 -130.51
C LYS A 101 85.53 59.44 -129.85
N ARG A 102 84.95 60.44 -130.53
CA ARG A 102 83.80 61.19 -130.00
C ARG A 102 82.57 60.30 -129.84
N LYS A 103 82.27 59.46 -130.83
CA LYS A 103 81.16 58.48 -130.74
C LYS A 103 81.35 57.50 -129.58
N LEU A 104 82.55 56.97 -129.41
CA LEU A 104 82.87 56.07 -128.30
C LEU A 104 82.71 56.78 -126.95
N LYS A 105 83.21 58.01 -126.81
CA LYS A 105 83.01 58.82 -125.60
C LYS A 105 81.53 59.06 -125.31
N HIS A 106 80.74 59.38 -126.33
CA HIS A 106 79.30 59.59 -126.19
C HIS A 106 78.60 58.32 -125.72
N VAL A 107 78.80 57.18 -126.40
CA VAL A 107 78.20 55.89 -126.01
C VAL A 107 78.61 55.49 -124.59
N LEU A 108 79.88 55.65 -124.22
CA LEU A 108 80.34 55.35 -122.86
C LEU A 108 79.68 56.29 -121.83
N SER A 109 79.53 57.58 -122.15
CA SER A 109 78.84 58.53 -121.26
C SER A 109 77.35 58.23 -121.14
N GLU A 110 76.67 57.85 -122.23
CA GLU A 110 75.27 57.46 -122.22
C GLU A 110 75.05 56.19 -121.42
N GLN A 111 75.88 55.16 -121.63
CA GLN A 111 75.83 53.93 -120.84
C GLN A 111 76.10 54.19 -119.36
N HIS A 112 77.09 55.03 -119.04
CA HIS A 112 77.40 55.40 -117.67
C HIS A 112 76.25 56.14 -117.00
N ASN A 113 75.63 57.11 -117.71
CA ASN A 113 74.48 57.86 -117.23
C ASN A 113 73.28 56.93 -117.02
N ALA A 114 72.94 56.09 -118.00
CA ALA A 114 71.84 55.14 -117.90
C ALA A 114 72.02 54.15 -116.73
N ILE A 115 73.23 53.62 -116.52
CA ILE A 115 73.52 52.75 -115.37
C ILE A 115 73.38 53.53 -114.06
N THR A 116 73.81 54.79 -114.03
CA THR A 116 73.72 55.63 -112.83
C THR A 116 72.28 55.96 -112.51
N GLU A 117 71.46 56.32 -113.50
CA GLU A 117 70.02 56.53 -113.38
C GLU A 117 69.31 55.28 -112.87
N LEU A 118 69.53 54.11 -113.49
CA LEU A 118 68.95 52.84 -113.04
C LEU A 118 69.35 52.50 -111.59
N LYS A 119 70.60 52.76 -111.20
CA LYS A 119 71.05 52.57 -109.81
C LYS A 119 70.36 53.54 -108.85
N MET A 120 70.24 54.82 -109.22
CA MET A 120 69.53 55.81 -108.41
C MET A 120 68.04 55.47 -108.27
N GLU A 121 67.39 55.05 -109.34
CA GLU A 121 65.99 54.60 -109.34
C GLU A 121 65.81 53.36 -108.46
N ALA A 122 66.69 52.36 -108.58
CA ALA A 122 66.66 51.17 -107.74
C ALA A 122 66.84 51.50 -106.25
N VAL A 123 67.80 52.35 -105.91
CA VAL A 123 68.02 52.82 -104.53
C VAL A 123 66.82 53.61 -104.01
N SER A 124 66.25 54.49 -104.84
CA SER A 124 65.07 55.29 -104.46
C SER A 124 63.83 54.41 -104.25
N ALA A 125 63.62 53.42 -105.12
CA ALA A 125 62.55 52.44 -104.99
C ALA A 125 62.72 51.58 -103.73
N SER A 126 63.94 51.08 -103.47
CA SER A 126 64.25 50.32 -102.25
C SER A 126 64.02 51.15 -101.00
N SER A 127 64.53 52.39 -100.96
CA SER A 127 64.33 53.31 -99.82
C SER A 127 62.85 53.64 -99.60
N LEU A 128 62.06 53.80 -100.67
CA LEU A 128 60.62 54.03 -100.56
C LEU A 128 59.89 52.81 -99.97
N VAL A 129 60.26 51.61 -100.41
CA VAL A 129 59.69 50.35 -99.89
C VAL A 129 60.06 50.15 -98.42
N GLU A 130 61.34 50.35 -98.06
CA GLU A 130 61.81 50.31 -96.67
C GLU A 130 61.06 51.31 -95.79
N LYS A 131 60.90 52.56 -96.22
CA LYS A 131 60.15 53.58 -95.48
C LYS A 131 58.69 53.16 -95.26
N LYS A 132 58.02 52.61 -96.28
CA LYS A 132 56.65 52.10 -96.16
C LYS A 132 56.57 50.93 -95.18
N HIS A 133 57.52 49.98 -95.25
CA HIS A 133 57.58 48.87 -94.31
C HIS A 133 57.78 49.34 -92.87
N VAL A 134 58.75 50.21 -92.61
CA VAL A 134 58.98 50.78 -91.27
C VAL A 134 57.75 51.51 -90.75
N GLN A 135 57.07 52.30 -91.59
CA GLN A 135 55.82 52.96 -91.20
C GLN A 135 54.71 51.96 -90.85
N SER A 136 54.56 50.89 -91.66
CA SER A 136 53.57 49.84 -91.39
C SER A 136 53.88 49.06 -90.12
N GLU A 137 55.16 48.77 -89.86
CA GLU A 137 55.63 48.07 -88.68
C GLU A 137 55.37 48.91 -87.43
N ILE A 138 55.68 50.21 -87.45
CA ILE A 138 55.38 51.12 -86.35
C ILE A 138 53.86 51.19 -86.09
N ALA A 139 53.04 51.26 -87.14
CA ALA A 139 51.58 51.27 -86.99
C ALA A 139 51.07 49.95 -86.37
N LEU A 140 51.57 48.80 -86.82
CA LEU A 140 51.23 47.49 -86.25
C LEU A 140 51.64 47.38 -84.78
N HIS A 141 52.85 47.83 -84.41
CA HIS A 141 53.30 47.84 -83.02
C HIS A 141 52.40 48.70 -82.13
N ARG A 142 52.01 49.90 -82.60
CA ARG A 142 51.05 50.75 -81.88
C ARG A 142 49.70 50.07 -81.70
N ASN A 143 49.19 49.41 -82.74
CA ASN A 143 47.93 48.67 -82.68
C ASN A 143 48.01 47.51 -81.68
N VAL A 144 49.10 46.74 -81.67
CA VAL A 144 49.31 45.64 -80.72
C VAL A 144 49.35 46.17 -79.29
N GLN A 145 50.09 47.26 -79.04
CA GLN A 145 50.13 47.90 -77.72
C GLN A 145 48.77 48.43 -77.29
N GLY A 146 48.01 49.05 -78.20
CA GLY A 146 46.64 49.52 -77.95
C GLY A 146 45.70 48.37 -77.58
N LEU A 147 45.70 47.29 -78.37
CA LEU A 147 44.89 46.10 -78.10
C LEU A 147 45.27 45.42 -76.76
N GLN A 148 46.56 45.40 -76.41
CA GLN A 148 47.01 44.91 -75.12
C GLN A 148 46.50 45.79 -73.96
N ALA A 149 46.53 47.11 -74.10
CA ALA A 149 45.99 48.04 -73.12
C ALA A 149 44.47 47.89 -72.96
N GLU A 150 43.72 47.78 -74.05
CA GLU A 150 42.28 47.52 -74.00
C GLU A 150 41.96 46.18 -73.33
N LEU A 151 42.76 45.15 -73.59
CA LEU A 151 42.58 43.84 -72.97
C LEU A 151 42.82 43.89 -71.45
N THR A 152 43.87 44.58 -71.01
CA THR A 152 44.16 44.74 -69.57
C THR A 152 43.08 45.58 -68.88
N GLU A 153 42.59 46.63 -69.53
CA GLU A 153 41.48 47.46 -69.04
C GLU A 153 40.19 46.64 -68.91
N LYS A 154 39.79 45.89 -69.95
CA LYS A 154 38.61 45.01 -69.91
C LYS A 154 38.74 43.94 -68.81
N LYS A 155 39.91 43.33 -68.65
CA LYS A 155 40.17 42.37 -67.55
C LYS A 155 40.01 43.04 -66.18
N PHE A 156 40.48 44.27 -66.02
CA PHE A 156 40.31 45.03 -64.79
C PHE A 156 38.85 45.35 -64.51
N HIS A 157 38.10 45.84 -65.51
CA HIS A 157 36.66 46.11 -65.40
C HIS A 157 35.87 44.87 -65.02
N ILE A 158 36.10 43.73 -65.68
CA ILE A 158 35.46 42.45 -65.33
C ILE A 158 35.77 42.06 -63.89
N LYS A 159 37.05 42.14 -63.47
CA LYS A 159 37.46 41.80 -62.10
C LYS A 159 36.81 42.74 -61.08
N SER A 160 36.73 44.04 -61.37
CA SER A 160 36.06 45.03 -60.54
C SER A 160 34.56 44.75 -60.42
N HIS A 161 33.91 44.43 -61.54
CA HIS A 161 32.49 44.07 -61.58
C HIS A 161 32.19 42.80 -60.78
N ILE A 162 33.00 41.75 -60.93
CA ILE A 162 32.88 40.53 -60.13
C ILE A 162 32.99 40.83 -58.63
N LYS A 163 33.99 41.62 -58.23
CA LYS A 163 34.15 42.03 -56.82
C LYS A 163 32.95 42.82 -56.30
N ALA A 164 32.44 43.76 -57.10
CA ALA A 164 31.27 44.55 -56.74
C ALA A 164 30.02 43.67 -56.58
N LEU A 165 29.83 42.69 -57.46
CA LEU A 165 28.72 41.73 -57.38
C LEU A 165 28.85 40.82 -56.16
N GLN A 166 30.06 40.32 -55.86
CA GLN A 166 30.33 39.54 -54.66
C GLN A 166 30.04 40.33 -53.38
N LEU A 167 30.43 41.60 -53.33
CA LEU A 167 30.17 42.46 -52.17
C LEU A 167 28.66 42.70 -52.00
N LYS A 168 27.93 43.00 -53.09
CA LYS A 168 26.46 43.13 -53.04
C LYS A 168 25.79 41.86 -52.52
N HIS A 169 26.20 40.70 -53.02
CA HIS A 169 25.67 39.42 -52.57
C HIS A 169 25.94 39.18 -51.08
N GLN A 170 27.13 39.52 -50.58
CA GLN A 170 27.43 39.43 -49.14
C GLN A 170 26.55 40.36 -48.31
N THR A 171 26.30 41.59 -48.78
CA THR A 171 25.40 42.53 -48.10
C THR A 171 23.97 41.99 -48.05
N GLU A 172 23.44 41.50 -49.18
CA GLU A 172 22.09 40.91 -49.25
C GLU A 172 21.94 39.69 -48.32
N LEU A 173 22.94 38.80 -48.28
CA LEU A 173 22.95 37.66 -47.36
C LEU A 173 22.95 38.10 -45.89
N MET A 174 23.72 39.13 -45.55
CA MET A 174 23.78 39.68 -44.20
C MET A 174 22.44 40.32 -43.80
N GLU A 175 21.84 41.12 -44.69
CA GLU A 175 20.50 41.71 -44.48
C GLU A 175 19.43 40.63 -44.28
N LEU A 176 19.45 39.58 -45.10
CA LEU A 176 18.51 38.46 -45.00
C LEU A 176 18.70 37.69 -43.68
N THR A 177 19.95 37.44 -43.29
CA THR A 177 20.29 36.79 -42.02
C THR A 177 19.77 37.61 -40.85
N ASN A 178 20.07 38.91 -40.83
CA ASN A 178 19.58 39.84 -39.81
C ASN A 178 18.05 39.88 -39.75
N HIS A 179 17.37 39.89 -40.91
CA HIS A 179 15.91 39.87 -40.96
C HIS A 179 15.33 38.62 -40.30
N TYR A 180 15.87 37.44 -40.60
CA TYR A 180 15.40 36.19 -39.99
C TYR A 180 15.77 36.09 -38.51
N GLU A 181 16.95 36.54 -38.10
CA GLU A 181 17.32 36.61 -36.69
C GLU A 181 16.36 37.49 -35.89
N HIS A 182 16.01 38.68 -36.41
CA HIS A 182 15.00 39.55 -35.78
C HIS A 182 13.64 38.87 -35.71
N ARG A 183 13.20 38.21 -36.78
CA ARG A 183 11.92 37.50 -36.79
C ARG A 183 11.88 36.34 -35.81
N ILE A 184 12.98 35.61 -35.64
CA ILE A 184 13.12 34.54 -34.64
C ILE A 184 13.02 35.13 -33.23
N ARG A 185 13.80 36.18 -32.92
CA ARG A 185 13.77 36.86 -31.61
C ARG A 185 12.37 37.38 -31.28
N ASP A 186 11.66 37.97 -32.25
CA ASP A 186 10.30 38.44 -32.06
C ASP A 186 9.33 37.31 -31.71
N ILE A 187 9.46 36.17 -32.38
CA ILE A 187 8.67 34.96 -32.11
C ILE A 187 8.99 34.44 -30.69
N GLU A 188 10.27 34.31 -30.35
CA GLU A 188 10.72 33.87 -29.02
C GLU A 188 10.15 34.76 -27.91
N VAL A 189 10.28 36.08 -28.04
CA VAL A 189 9.75 37.05 -27.06
C VAL A 189 8.23 36.95 -26.94
N LYS A 190 7.51 36.83 -28.07
CA LYS A 190 6.04 36.67 -28.06
C LYS A 190 5.61 35.40 -27.31
N TYR A 191 6.25 34.26 -27.60
CA TYR A 191 5.91 32.99 -26.95
C TYR A 191 6.37 32.94 -25.48
N HIS A 192 7.53 33.52 -25.16
CA HIS A 192 7.98 33.65 -23.77
C HIS A 192 7.01 34.49 -22.94
N LYS A 193 6.54 35.63 -23.47
CA LYS A 193 5.53 36.46 -22.81
C LYS A 193 4.21 35.72 -22.62
N LYS A 194 3.75 34.98 -23.65
CA LYS A 194 2.53 34.15 -23.55
C LYS A 194 2.66 33.06 -22.49
N MET A 195 3.82 32.41 -22.42
CA MET A 195 4.12 31.39 -21.40
C MET A 195 4.11 32.01 -19.99
N GLN A 196 4.78 33.14 -19.78
CA GLN A 196 4.78 33.84 -18.49
C GLN A 196 3.37 34.24 -18.05
N MET A 197 2.55 34.76 -18.97
CA MET A 197 1.14 35.10 -18.70
C MET A 197 0.34 33.87 -18.25
N MET A 198 0.47 32.74 -18.95
CA MET A 198 -0.19 31.49 -18.58
C MET A 198 0.25 30.99 -17.20
N ILE A 199 1.57 31.01 -16.92
CA ILE A 199 2.10 30.62 -15.61
C ILE A 199 1.53 31.51 -14.49
N GLN A 200 1.46 32.83 -14.71
CA GLN A 200 0.88 33.75 -13.74
C GLN A 200 -0.61 33.52 -13.53
N GLU A 201 -1.36 33.23 -14.60
CA GLU A 201 -2.79 32.94 -14.52
C GLU A 201 -3.06 31.64 -13.75
N GLU A 202 -2.34 30.56 -14.05
CA GLU A 202 -2.46 29.29 -13.33
C GLU A 202 -2.01 29.42 -11.87
N LYS A 203 -0.96 30.22 -11.60
CA LYS A 203 -0.55 30.54 -10.23
C LYS A 203 -1.67 31.26 -9.47
N LYS A 204 -2.35 32.23 -10.10
CA LYS A 204 -3.49 32.93 -9.50
C LYS A 204 -4.66 31.99 -9.24
N LYS A 205 -5.03 31.13 -10.21
CA LYS A 205 -6.08 30.11 -10.03
C LYS A 205 -5.76 29.18 -8.86
N ARG A 206 -4.52 28.69 -8.78
CA ARG A 206 -4.07 27.86 -7.66
C ARG A 206 -4.15 28.60 -6.33
N GLN A 207 -3.72 29.86 -6.27
CA GLN A 207 -3.80 30.66 -5.05
C GLN A 207 -5.25 30.86 -4.58
N VAL A 208 -6.18 31.13 -5.50
CA VAL A 208 -7.61 31.26 -5.19
C VAL A 208 -8.17 29.93 -4.68
N ALA A 209 -7.90 28.82 -5.38
CA ALA A 209 -8.39 27.50 -4.97
C ALA A 209 -7.87 27.06 -3.59
N VAL A 210 -6.61 27.37 -3.27
CA VAL A 210 -6.03 27.12 -1.94
C VAL A 210 -6.73 27.99 -0.90
N ALA A 211 -6.92 29.28 -1.15
CA ALA A 211 -7.61 30.17 -0.22
C ALA A 211 -9.06 29.73 0.04
N GLU A 212 -9.79 29.31 -0.99
CA GLU A 212 -11.14 28.76 -0.85
C GLU A 212 -11.15 27.47 -0.01
N LEU A 213 -10.17 26.58 -0.21
CA LEU A 213 -10.04 25.36 0.57
C LEU A 213 -9.71 25.67 2.03
N ASP A 214 -8.79 26.59 2.29
CA ASP A 214 -8.43 27.04 3.64
C ASP A 214 -9.65 27.63 4.36
N GLU A 215 -10.44 28.48 3.70
CA GLU A 215 -11.66 29.05 4.30
C GLU A 215 -12.73 27.98 4.57
N ARG A 216 -12.88 26.98 3.69
CA ARG A 216 -13.77 25.83 3.95
C ARG A 216 -13.29 25.01 5.13
N MET A 217 -11.98 24.77 5.24
CA MET A 217 -11.38 24.01 6.34
C MET A 217 -11.54 24.75 7.67
N LYS A 218 -11.26 26.06 7.71
CA LYS A 218 -11.49 26.92 8.87
C LYS A 218 -12.97 26.93 9.29
N SER A 219 -13.88 27.04 8.32
CA SER A 219 -15.32 26.99 8.60
C SER A 219 -15.74 25.65 9.21
N ARG A 220 -15.18 24.53 8.71
CA ARG A 220 -15.43 23.20 9.25
C ARG A 220 -14.85 23.01 10.64
N GLU A 221 -13.65 23.52 10.89
CA GLU A 221 -13.01 23.53 12.21
C GLU A 221 -13.87 24.30 13.21
N ALA A 222 -14.32 25.51 12.86
CA ALA A 222 -15.22 26.31 13.70
C ALA A 222 -16.54 25.56 14.01
N ALA A 223 -17.17 24.95 12.99
CA ALA A 223 -18.39 24.17 13.20
C ALA A 223 -18.18 22.95 14.12
N LEU A 224 -17.03 22.28 13.99
CA LEU A 224 -16.68 21.14 14.84
C LEU A 224 -16.42 21.57 16.29
N ILE A 225 -15.73 22.70 16.49
CA ILE A 225 -15.54 23.30 17.82
C ILE A 225 -16.89 23.60 18.46
N GLU A 226 -17.81 24.25 17.74
CA GLU A 226 -19.14 24.53 18.27
C GLU A 226 -19.93 23.25 18.61
N GLU A 227 -19.82 22.21 17.79
CA GLU A 227 -20.47 20.93 18.04
C GLU A 227 -19.93 20.27 19.31
N HIS A 228 -18.60 20.24 19.47
CA HIS A 228 -17.95 19.75 20.68
C HIS A 228 -18.35 20.57 21.91
N ASP A 229 -18.36 21.90 21.82
CA ASP A 229 -18.81 22.77 22.91
C ASP A 229 -20.28 22.51 23.29
N ARG A 230 -21.14 22.28 22.29
CA ARG A 230 -22.54 21.88 22.51
C ARG A 230 -22.62 20.52 23.20
N ALA A 231 -21.80 19.55 22.82
CA ALA A 231 -21.78 18.23 23.46
C ALA A 231 -21.28 18.32 24.91
N LEU A 232 -20.21 19.08 25.17
CA LEU A 232 -19.70 19.33 26.51
C LEU A 232 -20.76 19.98 27.41
N ARG A 233 -21.44 21.02 26.93
CA ARG A 233 -22.56 21.65 27.67
C ARG A 233 -23.65 20.64 28.05
N ARG A 234 -24.08 19.76 27.13
CA ARG A 234 -25.08 18.72 27.44
C ARG A 234 -24.59 17.75 28.52
N VAL A 235 -23.31 17.40 28.50
CA VAL A 235 -22.69 16.52 29.51
C VAL A 235 -22.67 17.23 30.87
N GLU A 236 -22.25 18.50 30.91
CA GLU A 236 -22.28 19.33 32.11
C GLU A 236 -23.70 19.48 32.67
N GLU A 237 -24.68 19.73 31.82
CA GLU A 237 -26.10 19.78 32.18
C GLU A 237 -26.59 18.44 32.76
N HIS A 238 -26.24 17.31 32.13
CA HIS A 238 -26.57 15.97 32.64
C HIS A 238 -25.96 15.71 34.02
N PHE A 239 -24.67 16.02 34.21
CA PHE A 239 -24.02 15.87 35.51
C PHE A 239 -24.63 16.79 36.56
N THR A 240 -24.95 18.02 36.19
CA THR A 240 -25.61 18.98 37.08
C THR A 240 -26.99 18.47 37.50
N SER A 241 -27.81 18.02 36.55
CA SER A 241 -29.13 17.42 36.81
C SER A 241 -29.03 16.15 37.67
N THR A 242 -28.06 15.27 37.38
CA THR A 242 -27.84 14.06 38.19
C THR A 242 -27.43 14.41 39.61
N ARG A 243 -26.53 15.38 39.77
CA ARG A 243 -26.12 15.90 41.09
C ARG A 243 -27.31 16.50 41.85
N GLU A 244 -28.14 17.30 41.18
CA GLU A 244 -29.36 17.86 41.78
C GLU A 244 -30.33 16.77 42.22
N ARG A 245 -30.55 15.74 41.40
CA ARG A 245 -31.38 14.58 41.74
C ARG A 245 -30.81 13.81 42.93
N LEU A 246 -29.51 13.54 42.94
CA LEU A 246 -28.85 12.90 44.08
C LEU A 246 -29.00 13.73 45.36
N LEU A 247 -28.94 15.06 45.27
CA LEU A 247 -29.18 15.94 46.41
C LEU A 247 -30.65 15.91 46.85
N THR A 248 -31.62 15.83 45.94
CA THR A 248 -33.04 15.66 46.31
C THR A 248 -33.28 14.32 46.97
N ASP A 249 -32.73 13.24 46.42
CA ASP A 249 -32.84 11.89 46.98
C ASP A 249 -32.18 11.80 48.36
N GLN A 250 -31.03 12.47 48.55
CA GLN A 250 -30.40 12.56 49.86
C GLN A 250 -31.30 13.30 50.87
N ARG A 251 -32.03 14.34 50.45
CA ARG A 251 -32.98 15.05 51.33
C ARG A 251 -34.16 14.16 51.68
N THR A 252 -34.78 13.48 50.70
CA THR A 252 -35.92 12.57 50.95
C THR A 252 -35.52 11.41 51.86
N LEU A 253 -34.38 10.77 51.62
CA LEU A 253 -33.87 9.70 52.49
C LEU A 253 -33.59 10.19 53.93
N LYS A 254 -33.13 11.44 54.10
CA LYS A 254 -32.97 12.04 55.44
C LYS A 254 -34.33 12.26 56.11
N GLU A 255 -35.33 12.75 55.39
CA GLU A 255 -36.69 12.91 55.90
C GLU A 255 -37.30 11.56 56.29
N GLU A 256 -37.22 10.56 55.41
CA GLU A 256 -37.66 9.19 55.68
C GLU A 256 -36.96 8.58 56.89
N LEU A 257 -35.64 8.79 57.04
CA LEU A 257 -34.90 8.34 58.22
C LEU A 257 -35.43 8.99 59.50
N THR A 258 -35.70 10.30 59.49
CA THR A 258 -36.27 10.99 60.66
C THR A 258 -37.68 10.49 60.99
N GLU A 259 -38.50 10.18 59.99
CA GLU A 259 -39.85 9.66 60.21
C GLU A 259 -39.82 8.21 60.71
N ALA A 260 -38.95 7.37 60.15
CA ALA A 260 -38.71 6.02 60.64
C ALA A 260 -38.21 6.02 62.09
N GLN A 261 -37.32 6.95 62.46
CA GLN A 261 -36.87 7.12 63.85
C GLN A 261 -38.02 7.51 64.79
N LYS A 262 -38.91 8.42 64.38
CA LYS A 262 -40.11 8.76 65.17
C LYS A 262 -41.03 7.55 65.32
N GLN A 263 -41.23 6.79 64.26
CA GLN A 263 -42.08 5.61 64.28
C GLN A 263 -41.48 4.50 65.16
N GLN A 264 -40.16 4.28 65.10
CA GLN A 264 -39.44 3.39 65.99
C GLN A 264 -39.57 3.83 67.46
N ALA A 265 -39.48 5.13 67.74
CA ALA A 265 -39.70 5.66 69.08
C ALA A 265 -41.14 5.45 69.58
N ARG A 266 -42.15 5.55 68.69
CA ARG A 266 -43.55 5.24 69.00
C ARG A 266 -43.74 3.75 69.31
N VAL A 267 -43.28 2.87 68.44
CA VAL A 267 -43.38 1.42 68.63
C VAL A 267 -42.62 0.97 69.88
N SER A 268 -41.46 1.56 70.17
CA SER A 268 -40.71 1.30 71.40
C SER A 268 -41.54 1.66 72.66
N ARG A 269 -42.24 2.81 72.65
CA ARG A 269 -43.16 3.19 73.75
C ARG A 269 -44.34 2.23 73.89
N GLU A 270 -44.95 1.82 72.78
CA GLU A 270 -46.04 0.84 72.77
C GLU A 270 -45.57 -0.52 73.29
N PHE A 271 -44.38 -0.95 72.86
CA PHE A 271 -43.74 -2.17 73.35
C PHE A 271 -43.45 -2.10 74.86
N SER A 272 -42.93 -0.98 75.37
CA SER A 272 -42.73 -0.81 76.82
C SER A 272 -44.05 -0.90 77.62
N LYS A 273 -45.13 -0.30 77.12
CA LYS A 273 -46.46 -0.41 77.74
C LYS A 273 -46.98 -1.85 77.74
N ALA A 274 -46.90 -2.52 76.60
CA ALA A 274 -47.29 -3.92 76.47
C ALA A 274 -46.42 -4.84 77.34
N GLN A 275 -45.14 -4.50 77.54
CA GLN A 275 -44.22 -5.22 78.42
C GLN A 275 -44.60 -5.07 79.90
N GLU A 276 -45.04 -3.88 80.34
CA GLU A 276 -45.58 -3.64 81.69
C GLU A 276 -46.89 -4.42 81.92
N GLU A 277 -47.80 -4.42 80.94
CA GLU A 277 -49.04 -5.22 80.98
C GLU A 277 -48.76 -6.73 81.01
N ASN A 278 -47.76 -7.21 80.26
CA ASN A 278 -47.37 -8.61 80.29
C ASN A 278 -46.75 -9.00 81.65
N ARG A 279 -46.06 -8.05 82.31
CA ARG A 279 -45.51 -8.25 83.65
C ARG A 279 -46.61 -8.37 84.71
N SER A 280 -47.64 -7.52 84.65
CA SER A 280 -48.79 -7.60 85.57
C SER A 280 -49.61 -8.89 85.37
N LEU A 281 -49.81 -9.32 84.13
CA LEU A 281 -50.47 -10.60 83.82
C LEU A 281 -49.65 -11.82 84.26
N LYS A 282 -48.31 -11.77 84.17
CA LYS A 282 -47.42 -12.83 84.65
C LYS A 282 -47.41 -12.95 86.18
N GLU A 283 -47.61 -11.85 86.90
CA GLU A 283 -47.70 -11.83 88.37
C GLU A 283 -49.07 -12.32 88.88
N ALA A 284 -50.16 -12.11 88.13
CA ALA A 284 -51.50 -12.59 88.47
C ALA A 284 -51.74 -14.09 88.16
N LEU A 285 -51.01 -14.67 87.20
CA LEU A 285 -51.10 -16.07 86.81
C LEU A 285 -50.84 -17.09 87.95
N PRO A 286 -49.81 -16.94 88.81
CA PRO A 286 -49.57 -17.88 89.92
C PRO A 286 -50.59 -17.79 91.06
N GLU A 287 -51.29 -16.66 91.24
CA GLU A 287 -52.40 -16.55 92.21
C GLU A 287 -53.64 -17.29 91.70
N ALA A 288 -54.03 -17.08 90.43
CA ALA A 288 -55.13 -17.82 89.81
C ALA A 288 -54.85 -19.34 89.71
N GLN A 289 -53.59 -19.76 89.55
CA GLN A 289 -53.20 -21.18 89.54
C GLN A 289 -53.27 -21.83 90.93
N ARG A 290 -53.01 -21.09 92.02
CA ARG A 290 -53.17 -21.60 93.40
C ARG A 290 -54.65 -21.81 93.73
N ASP A 291 -55.52 -20.87 93.36
CA ASP A 291 -56.96 -20.97 93.60
C ASP A 291 -57.60 -22.15 92.83
N LEU A 292 -57.13 -22.41 91.61
CA LEU A 292 -57.60 -23.51 90.78
C LEU A 292 -57.13 -24.88 91.30
N ALA A 293 -55.92 -24.97 91.86
CA ALA A 293 -55.42 -26.18 92.53
C ALA A 293 -56.19 -26.47 93.83
N GLU A 294 -56.52 -25.44 94.61
CA GLU A 294 -57.26 -25.60 95.86
C GLU A 294 -58.74 -25.97 95.63
N LEU A 295 -59.38 -25.41 94.60
CA LEU A 295 -60.73 -25.77 94.18
C LEU A 295 -60.80 -27.19 93.59
N ARG A 296 -59.78 -27.64 92.84
CA ARG A 296 -59.70 -29.03 92.34
C ARG A 296 -59.56 -30.05 93.47
N ARG A 297 -58.72 -29.78 94.49
CA ARG A 297 -58.59 -30.63 95.68
C ARG A 297 -59.91 -30.76 96.44
N ARG A 298 -60.62 -29.64 96.67
CA ARG A 298 -61.94 -29.63 97.34
C ARG A 298 -63.02 -30.35 96.51
N LEU A 299 -62.95 -30.29 95.18
CA LEU A 299 -63.87 -31.00 94.27
C LEU A 299 -63.60 -32.51 94.24
N GLU A 300 -62.34 -32.96 94.26
CA GLU A 300 -61.97 -34.38 94.35
C GLU A 300 -62.35 -34.99 95.71
N GLU A 301 -62.15 -34.28 96.81
CA GLU A 301 -62.60 -34.71 98.15
C GLU A 301 -64.14 -34.77 98.22
N HIS A 302 -64.85 -33.80 97.65
CA HIS A 302 -66.31 -33.81 97.59
C HIS A 302 -66.86 -34.94 96.70
N ASN A 303 -66.25 -35.20 95.54
CA ASN A 303 -66.65 -36.29 94.64
C ASN A 303 -66.32 -37.68 95.21
N ARG A 304 -65.19 -37.83 95.91
CA ARG A 304 -64.83 -39.06 96.63
C ARG A 304 -65.79 -39.33 97.79
N CYS A 305 -66.11 -38.32 98.60
CA CYS A 305 -67.13 -38.44 99.65
C CYS A 305 -68.52 -38.73 99.07
N LYS A 306 -68.92 -38.12 97.94
CA LYS A 306 -70.22 -38.36 97.31
C LYS A 306 -70.35 -39.75 96.69
N ALA A 307 -69.29 -40.29 96.10
CA ALA A 307 -69.24 -41.66 95.58
C ALA A 307 -69.30 -42.69 96.72
N GLN A 308 -68.53 -42.50 97.79
CA GLN A 308 -68.55 -43.35 98.98
C GLN A 308 -69.89 -43.29 99.73
N MET A 309 -70.55 -42.13 99.76
CA MET A 309 -71.87 -41.98 100.38
C MET A 309 -72.98 -42.63 99.54
N LEU A 310 -72.87 -42.63 98.20
CA LEU A 310 -73.81 -43.35 97.33
C LEU A 310 -73.62 -44.88 97.37
N GLU A 311 -72.39 -45.35 97.45
CA GLU A 311 -72.06 -46.78 97.59
C GLU A 311 -72.47 -47.32 98.97
N SER A 312 -72.16 -46.59 100.06
CA SER A 312 -72.68 -46.89 101.41
C SER A 312 -74.19 -46.77 101.50
N ARG A 313 -74.86 -45.85 100.76
CA ARG A 313 -76.33 -45.74 100.75
C ARG A 313 -77.00 -46.87 99.95
N ALA A 314 -76.35 -47.40 98.91
CA ALA A 314 -76.80 -48.58 98.21
C ALA A 314 -76.63 -49.85 99.06
N GLN A 315 -75.49 -50.00 99.74
CA GLN A 315 -75.24 -51.07 100.71
C GLN A 315 -76.18 -50.98 101.92
N MET A 316 -76.44 -49.78 102.45
CA MET A 316 -77.38 -49.57 103.56
C MET A 316 -78.82 -49.93 103.16
N LYS A 317 -79.24 -49.69 101.91
CA LYS A 317 -80.57 -50.12 101.43
C LYS A 317 -80.71 -51.63 101.28
N VAL A 318 -79.61 -52.33 100.96
CA VAL A 318 -79.58 -53.81 100.92
C VAL A 318 -79.61 -54.34 102.35
N VAL A 319 -78.77 -53.81 103.25
CA VAL A 319 -78.76 -54.17 104.67
C VAL A 319 -80.07 -53.78 105.37
N GLU A 320 -80.74 -52.70 105.01
CA GLU A 320 -82.07 -52.33 105.56
C GLU A 320 -83.19 -53.26 105.07
N ARG A 321 -83.05 -53.87 103.89
CA ARG A 321 -83.99 -54.91 103.44
C ARG A 321 -83.69 -56.21 104.15
N GLU A 322 -82.43 -56.62 104.22
CA GLU A 322 -82.00 -57.78 104.98
C GLU A 322 -82.37 -57.65 106.47
N LEU A 323 -82.20 -56.48 107.09
CA LEU A 323 -82.62 -56.22 108.46
C LEU A 323 -84.14 -56.28 108.61
N ARG A 324 -84.91 -55.78 107.63
CA ARG A 324 -86.38 -55.89 107.67
C ARG A 324 -86.86 -57.32 107.54
N ASP A 325 -86.28 -58.08 106.62
CA ASP A 325 -86.59 -59.49 106.41
C ASP A 325 -86.17 -60.32 107.64
N LEU A 326 -84.99 -60.05 108.20
CA LEU A 326 -84.49 -60.68 109.43
C LEU A 326 -85.27 -60.24 110.68
N THR A 327 -85.81 -59.02 110.72
CA THR A 327 -86.69 -58.56 111.82
C THR A 327 -88.05 -59.23 111.72
N LEU A 328 -88.60 -59.41 110.51
CA LEU A 328 -89.82 -60.19 110.32
C LEU A 328 -89.60 -61.66 110.67
N GLU A 329 -88.47 -62.26 110.29
CA GLU A 329 -88.09 -63.61 110.73
C GLU A 329 -87.89 -63.67 112.25
N HIS A 330 -87.25 -62.67 112.85
CA HIS A 330 -87.06 -62.59 114.29
C HIS A 330 -88.38 -62.42 115.03
N ASP A 331 -89.30 -61.60 114.54
CA ASP A 331 -90.63 -61.39 115.11
C ASP A 331 -91.51 -62.64 114.96
N LEU A 332 -91.41 -63.34 113.83
CA LEU A 332 -92.08 -64.64 113.62
C LEU A 332 -91.50 -65.73 114.52
N LEU A 333 -90.17 -65.77 114.69
CA LEU A 333 -89.48 -66.67 115.61
C LEU A 333 -89.73 -66.32 117.06
N LEU A 334 -89.87 -65.03 117.40
CA LEU A 334 -90.25 -64.55 118.73
C LEU A 334 -91.69 -64.93 119.03
N GLN A 335 -92.63 -64.74 118.11
CA GLN A 335 -94.02 -65.20 118.29
C GLN A 335 -94.11 -66.72 118.38
N ALA A 336 -93.29 -67.46 117.62
CA ALA A 336 -93.19 -68.91 117.76
C ALA A 336 -92.57 -69.30 119.10
N SER A 337 -91.53 -68.61 119.56
CA SER A 337 -90.89 -68.79 120.86
C SER A 337 -91.83 -68.46 122.02
N GLU A 338 -92.61 -67.37 121.92
CA GLU A 338 -93.61 -66.98 122.90
C GLU A 338 -94.76 -67.98 122.96
N LYS A 339 -95.22 -68.49 121.80
CA LYS A 339 -96.19 -69.61 121.79
C LYS A 339 -95.61 -70.87 122.42
N VAL A 340 -94.37 -71.23 122.11
CA VAL A 340 -93.69 -72.37 122.73
C VAL A 340 -93.44 -72.14 124.23
N GLN A 341 -93.16 -70.91 124.66
CA GLN A 341 -93.04 -70.55 126.08
C GLN A 341 -94.39 -70.57 126.79
N GLN A 342 -95.47 -70.12 126.15
CA GLN A 342 -96.83 -70.22 126.67
C GLN A 342 -97.26 -71.68 126.77
N GLU A 343 -96.99 -72.51 125.75
CA GLU A 343 -97.25 -73.94 125.77
C GLU A 343 -96.42 -74.63 126.86
N ARG A 344 -95.14 -74.28 127.01
CA ARG A 344 -94.27 -74.72 128.11
C ARG A 344 -94.83 -74.29 129.46
N ASP A 345 -95.28 -73.04 129.61
CA ASP A 345 -95.76 -72.51 130.87
C ASP A 345 -97.13 -73.07 131.24
N GLU A 346 -98.00 -73.31 130.26
CA GLU A 346 -99.24 -74.06 130.44
C GLU A 346 -98.98 -75.52 130.78
N LEU A 347 -98.00 -76.17 130.14
CA LEU A 347 -97.54 -77.52 130.50
C LEU A 347 -96.94 -77.56 131.90
N LEU A 348 -96.11 -76.59 132.27
CA LEU A 348 -95.53 -76.45 133.61
C LEU A 348 -96.58 -76.12 134.66
N LYS A 349 -97.62 -75.36 134.30
CA LYS A 349 -98.75 -75.05 135.17
C LYS A 349 -99.65 -76.27 135.35
N LYS A 350 -99.98 -76.98 134.27
CA LYS A 350 -100.70 -78.27 134.32
C LYS A 350 -99.90 -79.33 135.07
N GLN A 351 -98.57 -79.34 134.93
CA GLN A 351 -97.69 -80.23 135.69
C GLN A 351 -97.64 -79.82 137.17
N ARG A 352 -97.56 -78.53 137.49
CA ARG A 352 -97.64 -78.04 138.88
C ARG A 352 -99.00 -78.34 139.50
N ASP A 353 -100.08 -78.14 138.76
CA ASP A 353 -101.45 -78.44 139.20
C ASP A 353 -101.60 -79.95 139.41
N ALA A 354 -101.10 -80.79 138.49
CA ALA A 354 -101.09 -82.25 138.65
C ALA A 354 -100.20 -82.72 139.82
N ILE A 355 -99.04 -82.08 140.03
CA ILE A 355 -98.16 -82.36 141.18
C ILE A 355 -98.84 -81.94 142.48
N MET A 356 -99.50 -80.78 142.52
CA MET A 356 -100.25 -80.31 143.68
C MET A 356 -101.47 -81.18 143.96
N ASP A 357 -102.16 -81.69 142.94
CA ASP A 357 -103.29 -82.62 143.09
C ASP A 357 -102.81 -83.99 143.62
N VAL A 358 -101.66 -84.47 143.14
CA VAL A 358 -101.00 -85.68 143.65
C VAL A 358 -100.45 -85.46 145.06
N GLN A 359 -99.88 -84.29 145.35
CA GLN A 359 -99.39 -83.92 146.68
C GLN A 359 -100.54 -83.79 147.66
N GLN A 360 -101.62 -83.07 147.34
CA GLN A 360 -102.81 -82.98 148.19
C GLN A 360 -103.45 -84.35 148.41
N ARG A 361 -103.52 -85.23 147.39
CA ARG A 361 -103.97 -86.62 147.57
C ARG A 361 -103.02 -87.43 148.44
N SER A 362 -101.72 -87.20 148.35
CA SER A 362 -100.71 -87.85 149.20
C SER A 362 -100.71 -87.32 150.62
N GLU A 363 -100.97 -86.03 150.82
CA GLU A 363 -101.06 -85.34 152.11
C GLU A 363 -102.37 -85.70 152.80
N LEU A 364 -103.49 -85.79 152.08
CA LEU A 364 -104.72 -86.38 152.62
C LEU A 364 -104.52 -87.85 153.02
N LYS A 365 -103.74 -88.63 152.25
CA LYS A 365 -103.34 -89.99 152.62
C LYS A 365 -102.39 -90.00 153.83
N ALA A 366 -101.43 -89.09 153.89
CA ALA A 366 -100.46 -88.97 154.96
C ALA A 366 -101.14 -88.55 156.26
N VAL A 367 -102.01 -87.54 156.24
CA VAL A 367 -102.82 -87.11 157.38
C VAL A 367 -103.81 -88.19 157.81
N MET A 368 -104.38 -88.97 156.89
CA MET A 368 -105.18 -90.15 157.27
C MET A 368 -104.32 -91.26 157.91
N LEU A 369 -103.10 -91.45 157.44
CA LEU A 369 -102.16 -92.41 158.00
C LEU A 369 -101.60 -91.94 159.34
N GLU A 370 -101.34 -90.64 159.51
CA GLU A 370 -100.95 -90.01 160.77
C GLU A 370 -102.08 -90.02 161.77
N ARG A 371 -103.34 -89.80 161.37
CA ARG A 371 -104.50 -89.98 162.26
C ARG A 371 -104.70 -91.45 162.65
N LYS A 372 -104.45 -92.38 161.73
CA LYS A 372 -104.46 -93.81 162.05
C LYS A 372 -103.30 -94.20 162.97
N LEU A 373 -102.11 -93.66 162.74
CA LEU A 373 -100.93 -93.86 163.59
C LEU A 373 -101.17 -93.25 164.95
N ALA A 374 -101.58 -91.99 165.06
CA ALA A 374 -101.91 -91.34 166.32
C ALA A 374 -103.01 -92.10 167.08
N ALA A 375 -104.06 -92.57 166.41
CA ALA A 375 -105.08 -93.41 167.03
C ALA A 375 -104.53 -94.77 167.49
N LEU A 376 -103.64 -95.39 166.71
CA LEU A 376 -102.98 -96.65 167.07
C LEU A 376 -101.98 -96.47 168.21
N THR A 377 -101.22 -95.37 168.22
CA THR A 377 -100.27 -95.00 169.26
C THR A 377 -101.02 -94.62 170.53
N GLU A 378 -102.13 -93.89 170.45
CA GLU A 378 -102.96 -93.59 171.62
C GLU A 378 -103.62 -94.86 172.16
N THR A 379 -103.98 -95.83 171.29
CA THR A 379 -104.37 -97.17 171.77
C THR A 379 -103.21 -97.97 172.34
N LEU A 380 -101.99 -97.80 171.84
CA LEU A 380 -100.79 -98.42 172.38
C LEU A 380 -100.46 -97.83 173.74
N GLU A 381 -100.46 -96.51 173.89
CA GLU A 381 -100.25 -95.78 175.14
C GLU A 381 -101.38 -96.06 176.14
N LYS A 382 -102.64 -96.22 175.69
CA LYS A 382 -103.72 -96.71 176.57
C LYS A 382 -103.52 -98.17 176.97
N LYS A 383 -102.96 -99.00 176.10
CA LYS A 383 -102.64 -100.40 176.40
C LYS A 383 -101.41 -100.51 177.29
N GLU A 384 -100.42 -99.63 177.14
CA GLU A 384 -99.24 -99.48 177.99
C GLU A 384 -99.60 -98.88 179.34
N ALA A 385 -100.48 -97.88 179.39
CA ALA A 385 -101.03 -97.35 180.64
C ALA A 385 -101.89 -98.40 181.35
N GLN A 386 -102.63 -99.24 180.62
CA GLN A 386 -103.30 -100.42 181.17
C GLN A 386 -102.30 -101.50 181.62
N LEU A 387 -101.14 -101.62 180.99
CA LEU A 387 -100.04 -102.52 181.40
C LEU A 387 -99.29 -101.99 182.63
N CYS A 388 -99.08 -100.68 182.73
CA CYS A 388 -98.63 -99.97 183.92
C CYS A 388 -99.62 -100.14 185.07
N ALA A 389 -100.92 -100.15 184.79
CA ALA A 389 -101.96 -100.40 185.78
C ALA A 389 -102.07 -101.87 186.19
N ALA A 390 -101.86 -102.82 185.27
CA ALA A 390 -101.96 -104.25 185.56
C ALA A 390 -100.73 -104.83 186.29
N LEU A 391 -99.52 -104.30 186.03
CA LEU A 391 -98.32 -104.69 186.79
C LEU A 391 -98.30 -104.07 188.19
N SER A 392 -99.09 -103.02 188.42
CA SER A 392 -99.32 -102.45 189.74
C SER A 392 -100.36 -103.24 190.56
N ALA A 393 -100.95 -104.33 190.03
CA ALA A 393 -102.15 -104.95 190.61
C ALA A 393 -102.10 -106.47 190.92
N SER A 394 -101.02 -107.21 190.68
CA SER A 394 -101.00 -108.67 190.95
C SER A 394 -99.93 -109.08 191.96
N SER A 395 -100.40 -109.71 193.03
CA SER A 395 -99.64 -110.39 194.07
C SER A 395 -98.98 -111.66 193.53
N ALA A 396 -97.67 -111.71 193.37
CA ALA A 396 -96.94 -112.98 193.30
C ALA A 396 -95.43 -112.78 193.43
N ASP A 397 -94.87 -113.61 194.29
CA ASP A 397 -93.45 -113.88 194.51
C ASP A 397 -92.70 -114.30 193.22
N PRO A 398 -91.36 -114.28 193.20
CA PRO A 398 -90.51 -113.64 192.19
C PRO A 398 -89.96 -114.64 191.16
N THR A 399 -90.46 -115.87 191.21
CA THR A 399 -89.92 -117.09 190.60
C THR A 399 -90.10 -117.28 189.09
N ALA A 400 -91.27 -116.88 188.57
CA ALA A 400 -91.98 -117.77 187.63
C ALA A 400 -92.53 -117.14 186.35
N ALA A 401 -92.63 -115.81 186.23
CA ALA A 401 -93.31 -115.19 185.08
C ALA A 401 -92.51 -115.23 183.76
N GLY A 402 -91.22 -115.58 183.80
CA GLY A 402 -90.40 -115.81 182.60
C GLY A 402 -90.89 -116.97 181.72
N SER A 403 -91.73 -117.87 182.25
CA SER A 403 -92.18 -119.06 181.52
C SER A 403 -93.41 -118.85 180.63
N ALA A 404 -94.23 -117.82 180.88
CA ALA A 404 -95.39 -117.48 180.04
C ALA A 404 -95.00 -116.51 178.89
N ALA A 405 -93.99 -115.67 179.13
CA ALA A 405 -93.40 -114.80 178.10
C ALA A 405 -92.70 -115.63 177.01
N SER A 406 -91.90 -116.63 177.38
CA SER A 406 -91.22 -117.51 176.40
C SER A 406 -92.18 -118.39 175.58
N ARG A 407 -93.39 -118.72 176.07
CA ARG A 407 -94.40 -119.44 175.27
C ARG A 407 -95.17 -118.54 174.30
N LEU A 408 -95.43 -117.28 174.65
CA LEU A 408 -96.09 -116.30 173.78
C LEU A 408 -95.13 -115.74 172.73
N GLU A 409 -93.85 -115.54 173.06
CA GLU A 409 -92.79 -115.22 172.09
C GLU A 409 -92.59 -116.36 171.10
N ALA A 410 -92.53 -117.61 171.56
CA ALA A 410 -92.43 -118.75 170.65
C ALA A 410 -93.62 -118.87 169.67
N ILE A 411 -94.86 -118.52 170.09
CA ILE A 411 -96.05 -118.53 169.22
C ILE A 411 -96.06 -117.32 168.27
N VAL A 412 -95.66 -116.13 168.74
CA VAL A 412 -95.56 -114.91 167.92
C VAL A 412 -94.44 -115.04 166.89
N GLU A 413 -93.33 -115.70 167.24
CA GLU A 413 -92.19 -115.98 166.36
C GLU A 413 -92.48 -117.14 165.40
N GLN A 414 -93.26 -118.15 165.81
CA GLN A 414 -93.82 -119.15 164.89
C GLN A 414 -94.81 -118.52 163.89
N LYS A 415 -95.65 -117.57 164.33
CA LYS A 415 -96.57 -116.78 163.47
C LYS A 415 -95.81 -115.81 162.56
N HIS A 416 -94.70 -115.22 163.04
CA HIS A 416 -93.82 -114.38 162.23
C HIS A 416 -93.06 -115.20 161.18
N ASN A 417 -92.59 -116.40 161.53
CA ASN A 417 -91.93 -117.33 160.61
C ASN A 417 -92.91 -117.92 159.58
N THR A 418 -94.19 -118.12 159.93
CA THR A 418 -95.23 -118.47 158.94
C THR A 418 -95.63 -117.28 158.06
N ILE A 419 -95.64 -116.05 158.57
CA ILE A 419 -95.88 -114.84 157.78
C ILE A 419 -94.68 -114.52 156.87
N ALA A 420 -93.45 -114.82 157.30
CA ALA A 420 -92.24 -114.71 156.47
C ALA A 420 -92.23 -115.77 155.36
N ALA A 421 -92.56 -117.03 155.68
CA ALA A 421 -92.70 -118.11 154.69
C ALA A 421 -93.83 -117.85 153.68
N LEU A 422 -95.00 -117.34 154.11
CA LEU A 422 -96.08 -116.97 153.19
C LEU A 422 -95.76 -115.73 152.34
N LYS A 423 -94.88 -114.85 152.82
CA LYS A 423 -94.35 -113.71 152.04
C LYS A 423 -93.26 -114.14 151.06
N GLU A 424 -92.50 -115.17 151.38
CA GLU A 424 -91.53 -115.80 150.48
C GLU A 424 -92.23 -116.66 149.42
N ASP A 425 -93.32 -117.36 149.76
CA ASP A 425 -94.24 -118.03 148.81
C ASP A 425 -94.95 -117.02 147.89
N LEU A 426 -95.36 -115.84 148.39
CA LEU A 426 -95.92 -114.76 147.56
C LEU A 426 -94.88 -114.11 146.64
N ALA A 427 -93.60 -114.06 147.06
CA ALA A 427 -92.50 -113.60 146.22
C ALA A 427 -92.11 -114.68 145.18
N GLN A 428 -92.19 -115.97 145.52
CA GLN A 428 -92.00 -117.09 144.60
C GLN A 428 -93.17 -117.25 143.61
N GLN A 429 -94.42 -117.02 144.01
CA GLN A 429 -95.55 -116.95 143.07
C GLN A 429 -95.46 -115.73 142.15
N ARG A 430 -94.94 -114.58 142.61
CA ARG A 430 -94.60 -113.44 141.72
C ARG A 430 -93.48 -113.79 140.72
N LYS A 431 -92.51 -114.63 141.11
CA LYS A 431 -91.48 -115.16 140.20
C LYS A 431 -92.03 -116.21 139.22
N GLY A 432 -92.88 -117.14 139.68
CA GLY A 432 -93.51 -118.19 138.85
C GLY A 432 -94.60 -117.68 137.90
N TYR A 433 -95.33 -116.62 138.27
CA TYR A 433 -96.30 -115.95 137.39
C TYR A 433 -95.61 -115.15 136.27
N ASP A 434 -94.40 -114.65 136.53
CA ASP A 434 -93.54 -114.09 135.50
C ASP A 434 -92.84 -115.19 134.65
N GLU A 435 -92.58 -116.40 135.19
CA GLU A 435 -92.04 -117.55 134.41
C GLU A 435 -93.08 -118.27 133.52
N GLN A 436 -94.37 -118.34 133.89
CA GLN A 436 -95.45 -118.72 132.95
C GLN A 436 -95.67 -117.67 131.85
N ARG A 437 -95.34 -116.41 132.16
CA ARG A 437 -95.35 -115.29 131.22
C ARG A 437 -94.11 -115.28 130.33
N GLU A 438 -93.00 -115.88 130.77
CA GLU A 438 -91.79 -116.10 129.95
C GLU A 438 -91.83 -117.42 129.16
N GLY A 439 -92.69 -118.39 129.51
CA GLY A 439 -93.19 -119.41 128.58
C GLY A 439 -94.12 -118.87 127.47
N LEU A 440 -94.40 -117.56 127.48
CA LEU A 440 -95.17 -116.81 126.48
C LEU A 440 -94.31 -115.77 125.73
N LYS A 441 -92.98 -115.81 125.94
CA LYS A 441 -91.98 -114.99 125.24
C LYS A 441 -90.60 -115.68 125.24
N THR A 442 -90.44 -116.95 124.86
CA THR A 442 -90.44 -117.38 123.44
C THR A 442 -91.73 -117.11 122.72
#